data_AF-A0A3G6MDA5-F1
#
_entry.id   AF-A0A3G6MDA5-F1
#
_cell.length_a   1.000
_cell.length_b   1.000
_cell.length_c   1.000
_cell.angle_alpha   90.00
_cell.angle_beta   90.00
_cell.angle_gamma   90.00
#
_symmetry.space_group_name_H-M   'P 1'
#
loop_
_entity.id
_entity.type
_entity.pdbx_description
1 polymer ?
#
loop_
_entity_poly.entity_id
_entity_poly.type
_entity_poly.pdbx_seq_one_letter_code
_entity_poly.pdbx_strand_id
1 'polypeptide(L)'
;MAKAEDFINMKIELIPVIEITNYDQDVPTPPSGPYWEFPDEWENYHISTNIKAGLSELLKSYSKASSFYRVNEISDADLLKIAKKEIDSQINKEEEIYQLYTSFYGGYILKIDDENKYFPQCCGKLGDIEAWEDLFDEDYSFFYMGHPSPKIEKSENKIIFDFLNSEIQENFAPPILEDRIEIDKDLLRIAVENAKTELNNFALQLIKINELENLQIPDIHKILIYGIEE
;
A
#
# COMPACT_ATOMS: atom_id res chain seq x y z
N MET A 1 20.80 25.28 1.94
CA MET A 1 20.10 25.79 3.15
C MET A 1 18.68 26.08 2.73
N ALA A 2 17.76 25.15 2.99
CA ALA A 2 16.33 25.42 2.88
C ALA A 2 15.97 26.53 3.88
N LYS A 3 15.12 27.48 3.48
CA LYS A 3 14.73 28.60 4.33
C LYS A 3 13.70 28.12 5.34
N ALA A 4 13.65 28.74 6.51
CA ALA A 4 12.65 28.44 7.55
C ALA A 4 11.19 28.63 7.06
N GLU A 5 10.98 29.34 5.94
CA GLU A 5 9.69 29.52 5.27
C GLU A 5 9.22 28.25 4.52
N ASP A 6 10.14 27.34 4.16
CA ASP A 6 9.84 26.12 3.40
C ASP A 6 9.07 25.07 4.25
N PHE A 7 9.09 25.19 5.58
CA PHE A 7 8.43 24.26 6.51
C PHE A 7 6.99 24.64 6.88
N ILE A 8 6.57 25.89 6.63
CA ILE A 8 5.23 26.38 7.04
C ILE A 8 4.11 25.88 6.10
N ASN A 9 4.47 25.34 4.92
CA ASN A 9 3.52 24.90 3.89
C ASN A 9 3.68 23.44 3.45
N MET A 10 4.57 22.65 4.07
CA MET A 10 4.78 21.26 3.67
C MET A 10 3.49 20.46 3.92
N LYS A 11 2.94 19.86 2.87
CA LYS A 11 1.74 19.02 2.94
C LYS A 11 2.15 17.56 2.81
N ILE A 12 1.97 16.79 3.88
CA ILE A 12 2.27 15.35 3.90
C ILE A 12 0.95 14.56 3.91
N GLU A 13 0.85 13.60 3.01
CA GLU A 13 -0.23 12.61 2.97
C GLU A 13 0.38 11.21 2.97
N LEU A 14 -0.22 10.32 3.73
CA LEU A 14 0.09 8.89 3.70
C LEU A 14 -1.15 8.16 3.18
N ILE A 15 -1.05 7.60 1.98
CA ILE A 15 -2.22 7.13 1.23
C ILE A 15 -2.25 5.60 1.25
N PRO A 16 -3.23 4.97 1.93
CA PRO A 16 -3.37 3.51 1.93
C PRO A 16 -3.78 3.01 0.55
N VAL A 17 -3.01 2.06 0.01
CA VAL A 17 -3.26 1.41 -1.26
C VAL A 17 -3.13 -0.10 -1.13
N ILE A 18 -3.93 -0.83 -1.90
CA ILE A 18 -3.73 -2.27 -2.11
C ILE A 18 -3.18 -2.52 -3.50
N GLU A 19 -2.34 -3.53 -3.61
CA GLU A 19 -1.87 -4.04 -4.89
C GLU A 19 -2.88 -5.04 -5.46
N ILE A 20 -3.34 -4.80 -6.68
CA ILE A 20 -4.22 -5.72 -7.40
C ILE A 20 -3.45 -6.27 -8.60
N THR A 21 -3.17 -7.57 -8.55
CA THR A 21 -2.56 -8.31 -9.65
C THR A 21 -3.47 -9.44 -10.13
N ASN A 22 -3.64 -9.54 -11.44
CA ASN A 22 -4.47 -10.53 -12.12
C ASN A 22 -3.67 -11.22 -13.23
N TYR A 23 -2.41 -11.56 -12.94
CA TYR A 23 -1.46 -12.14 -13.91
C TYR A 23 -1.83 -13.56 -14.35
N ASP A 24 -2.72 -14.22 -13.61
CA ASP A 24 -3.30 -15.53 -13.93
C ASP A 24 -4.34 -15.48 -15.05
N GLN A 25 -4.75 -14.27 -15.45
CA GLN A 25 -5.64 -14.07 -16.58
C GLN A 25 -4.83 -14.22 -17.87
N ASP A 26 -5.29 -15.07 -18.80
CA ASP A 26 -4.66 -15.36 -20.11
C ASP A 26 -4.61 -14.10 -21.02
N VAL A 27 -3.82 -13.12 -20.61
CA VAL A 27 -3.55 -11.83 -21.25
C VAL A 27 -2.04 -11.76 -21.40
N PRO A 28 -1.52 -11.57 -22.62
CA PRO A 28 -0.09 -11.42 -22.81
C PRO A 28 0.45 -10.24 -21.99
N THR A 29 1.43 -10.51 -21.12
CA THR A 29 2.17 -9.47 -20.42
C THR A 29 2.85 -8.53 -21.42
N PRO A 30 2.91 -7.21 -21.17
CA PRO A 30 3.59 -6.27 -22.05
C PRO A 30 5.04 -6.71 -22.32
N PRO A 31 5.50 -6.63 -23.58
CA PRO A 31 6.89 -6.97 -23.94
C PRO A 31 7.89 -5.93 -23.42
N SER A 32 7.41 -4.70 -23.19
CA SER A 32 8.18 -3.58 -22.66
C SER A 32 7.95 -3.45 -21.17
N GLY A 33 9.00 -3.20 -20.41
CA GLY A 33 8.91 -2.87 -18.99
C GLY A 33 10.06 -1.96 -18.60
N PRO A 34 9.97 -1.26 -17.46
CA PRO A 34 8.92 -1.35 -16.43
C PRO A 34 7.69 -0.44 -16.67
N TYR A 35 6.63 -0.58 -15.86
CA TYR A 35 5.37 0.16 -16.04
C TYR A 35 5.53 1.68 -15.96
N TRP A 36 6.51 2.17 -15.20
CA TRP A 36 6.80 3.60 -15.09
C TRP A 36 7.52 4.18 -16.32
N GLU A 37 8.08 3.34 -17.19
CA GLU A 37 8.66 3.75 -18.49
C GLU A 37 7.69 3.54 -19.66
N PHE A 38 6.82 2.53 -19.57
CA PHE A 38 5.87 2.16 -20.63
C PHE A 38 4.41 2.21 -20.13
N PRO A 39 3.92 3.36 -19.64
CA PRO A 39 2.67 3.41 -18.91
C PRO A 39 1.44 3.07 -19.76
N ASP A 40 1.43 3.39 -21.05
CA ASP A 40 0.28 3.06 -21.91
C ASP A 40 0.10 1.55 -22.10
N GLU A 41 1.18 0.80 -22.29
CA GLU A 41 1.12 -0.66 -22.47
C GLU A 41 0.66 -1.35 -21.19
N TRP A 42 1.21 -0.93 -20.05
CA TRP A 42 0.90 -1.51 -18.74
C TRP A 42 -0.49 -1.12 -18.23
N GLU A 43 -0.97 0.10 -18.49
CA GLU A 43 -2.35 0.50 -18.18
C GLU A 43 -3.35 -0.38 -18.93
N ASN A 44 -3.16 -0.56 -20.24
CA ASN A 44 -4.03 -1.43 -21.04
C ASN A 44 -4.00 -2.88 -20.56
N TYR A 45 -2.82 -3.38 -20.16
CA TYR A 45 -2.68 -4.72 -19.60
C TYR A 45 -3.41 -4.87 -18.25
N HIS A 46 -3.21 -3.95 -17.31
CA HIS A 46 -3.89 -4.00 -16.01
C HIS A 46 -5.41 -3.87 -16.15
N ILE A 47 -5.90 -2.97 -17.00
CA ILE A 47 -7.34 -2.86 -17.29
C ILE A 47 -7.86 -4.19 -17.88
N SER A 48 -7.15 -4.76 -18.85
CA SER A 48 -7.58 -6.00 -19.52
C SER A 48 -7.62 -7.20 -18.56
N THR A 49 -6.60 -7.35 -17.71
CA THR A 49 -6.55 -8.42 -16.71
C THR A 49 -7.61 -8.23 -15.62
N ASN A 50 -7.83 -7.01 -15.16
CA ASN A 50 -8.89 -6.68 -14.20
C ASN A 50 -10.28 -7.01 -14.74
N ILE A 51 -10.60 -6.60 -15.98
CA ILE A 51 -11.89 -6.91 -16.62
C ILE A 51 -12.07 -8.43 -16.76
N LYS A 52 -11.02 -9.16 -17.18
CA LYS A 52 -11.10 -10.63 -17.27
C LYS A 52 -11.28 -11.31 -15.92
N ALA A 53 -10.67 -10.78 -14.85
CA ALA A 53 -10.91 -11.20 -13.48
C ALA A 53 -12.31 -10.77 -12.96
N GLY A 54 -13.11 -10.11 -13.79
CA GLY A 54 -14.48 -9.70 -13.51
C GLY A 54 -14.58 -8.37 -12.77
N LEU A 55 -13.50 -7.62 -12.59
CA LEU A 55 -13.53 -6.29 -11.99
C LEU A 55 -14.13 -5.26 -12.97
N SER A 56 -14.64 -4.17 -12.42
CA SER A 56 -15.27 -3.08 -13.17
C SER A 56 -14.28 -2.34 -14.07
N GLU A 57 -14.73 -1.89 -15.24
CA GLU A 57 -14.01 -0.92 -16.08
C GLU A 57 -13.83 0.45 -15.38
N LEU A 58 -14.61 0.70 -14.32
CA LEU A 58 -14.52 1.91 -13.51
C LEU A 58 -13.46 1.82 -12.40
N LEU A 59 -12.89 0.63 -12.16
CA LEU A 59 -11.80 0.48 -11.22
C LEU A 59 -10.55 1.19 -11.76
N LYS A 60 -10.04 2.16 -11.01
CA LYS A 60 -8.91 3.01 -11.43
C LYS A 60 -7.72 2.80 -10.52
N SER A 61 -6.56 2.56 -11.13
CA SER A 61 -5.30 2.57 -10.42
C SER A 61 -5.01 3.96 -9.86
N TYR A 62 -4.29 4.02 -8.74
CA TYR A 62 -3.89 5.25 -8.06
C TYR A 62 -3.14 6.21 -9.00
N SER A 63 -2.20 5.65 -9.77
CA SER A 63 -1.50 6.34 -10.85
C SER A 63 -1.57 5.51 -12.12
N LYS A 64 -1.41 6.18 -13.26
CA LYS A 64 -1.43 5.54 -14.58
C LYS A 64 -0.49 4.33 -14.59
N ALA A 65 -0.99 3.20 -15.08
CA ALA A 65 -0.26 1.93 -15.21
C ALA A 65 0.15 1.23 -13.90
N SER A 66 -0.06 1.84 -12.73
CA SER A 66 0.27 1.24 -11.45
C SER A 66 -0.64 0.05 -11.13
N SER A 67 -0.11 -0.93 -10.39
CA SER A 67 -0.89 -2.01 -9.77
C SER A 67 -1.50 -1.61 -8.43
N PHE A 68 -1.27 -0.39 -7.95
CA PHE A 68 -1.81 0.12 -6.67
C PHE A 68 -3.14 0.84 -6.83
N TYR A 69 -4.07 0.60 -5.91
CA TYR A 69 -5.43 1.16 -5.89
C TYR A 69 -5.72 1.73 -4.50
N ARG A 70 -6.18 2.98 -4.41
CA ARG A 70 -6.53 3.61 -3.12
C ARG A 70 -7.75 2.92 -2.54
N VAL A 71 -7.64 2.47 -1.29
CA VAL A 71 -8.66 1.63 -0.64
C VAL A 71 -10.06 2.25 -0.65
N ASN A 72 -10.17 3.56 -0.44
CA ASN A 72 -11.44 4.29 -0.37
C ASN A 72 -12.07 4.62 -1.74
N GLU A 73 -11.39 4.30 -2.84
CA GLU A 73 -11.90 4.52 -4.20
C GLU A 73 -12.42 3.23 -4.85
N ILE A 74 -12.27 2.09 -4.15
CA ILE A 74 -12.72 0.78 -4.63
C ILE A 74 -14.21 0.61 -4.32
N SER A 75 -14.98 0.24 -5.36
CA SER A 75 -16.42 -0.01 -5.20
C SER A 75 -16.69 -1.26 -4.37
N ASP A 76 -17.82 -1.33 -3.66
CA ASP A 76 -18.22 -2.53 -2.91
C ASP A 76 -18.21 -3.80 -3.79
N ALA A 77 -18.62 -3.67 -5.05
CA ALA A 77 -18.71 -4.78 -5.99
C ALA A 77 -17.32 -5.31 -6.43
N ASP A 78 -16.34 -4.42 -6.58
CA ASP A 78 -14.97 -4.81 -6.89
C ASP A 78 -14.26 -5.33 -5.64
N LEU A 79 -14.44 -4.65 -4.50
CA LEU A 79 -13.86 -5.04 -3.23
C LEU A 79 -14.28 -6.44 -2.80
N LEU A 80 -15.56 -6.82 -3.02
CA LEU A 80 -16.03 -8.18 -2.80
C LEU A 80 -15.22 -9.22 -3.58
N LYS A 81 -14.93 -8.96 -4.86
CA LYS A 81 -14.17 -9.89 -5.71
C LYS A 81 -12.72 -9.97 -5.28
N ILE A 82 -12.12 -8.82 -4.97
CA ILE A 82 -10.74 -8.72 -4.49
C ILE A 82 -10.58 -9.47 -3.16
N ALA A 83 -11.48 -9.22 -2.19
CA ALA A 83 -11.46 -9.90 -0.90
C ALA A 83 -11.64 -11.42 -1.05
N LYS A 84 -12.61 -11.87 -1.86
CA LYS A 84 -12.79 -13.30 -2.14
C LYS A 84 -11.54 -13.94 -2.75
N LYS A 85 -10.93 -13.29 -3.75
CA LYS A 85 -9.69 -13.78 -4.37
C LYS A 85 -8.57 -13.94 -3.34
N GLU A 86 -8.38 -12.94 -2.49
CA GLU A 86 -7.35 -12.96 -1.44
C GLU A 86 -7.60 -14.08 -0.43
N ILE A 87 -8.83 -14.19 0.09
CA ILE A 87 -9.23 -15.24 1.03
C ILE A 87 -9.06 -16.63 0.41
N ASP A 88 -9.55 -16.83 -0.82
CA ASP A 88 -9.43 -18.11 -1.54
C ASP A 88 -7.95 -18.49 -1.80
N SER A 89 -7.07 -17.49 -1.95
CA SER A 89 -5.62 -17.74 -2.13
C SER A 89 -4.92 -18.20 -0.85
N GLN A 90 -5.46 -17.84 0.32
CA GLN A 90 -4.93 -18.22 1.63
C GLN A 90 -5.49 -19.56 2.11
N ILE A 91 -6.68 -19.95 1.66
CA ILE A 91 -7.29 -21.25 1.99
C ILE A 91 -6.63 -22.35 1.15
N ASN A 92 -5.63 -23.03 1.71
CA ASN A 92 -5.11 -24.28 1.13
C ASN A 92 -6.21 -25.35 1.15
N LYS A 93 -6.29 -26.19 0.09
CA LYS A 93 -7.30 -27.26 -0.07
C LYS A 93 -7.38 -28.29 1.08
N GLU A 94 -6.43 -28.26 2.02
CA GLU A 94 -6.32 -29.18 3.16
C GLU A 94 -6.48 -28.49 4.53
N GLU A 95 -6.59 -27.15 4.60
CA GLU A 95 -6.66 -26.40 5.86
C GLU A 95 -7.97 -25.63 6.03
N GLU A 96 -8.47 -25.60 7.27
CA GLU A 96 -9.71 -24.91 7.64
C GLU A 96 -9.57 -23.39 7.52
N ILE A 97 -10.70 -22.69 7.34
CA ILE A 97 -10.85 -21.22 7.25
C ILE A 97 -10.14 -20.44 8.39
N TYR A 98 -9.71 -21.12 9.46
CA TYR A 98 -9.04 -20.56 10.61
C TYR A 98 -7.57 -20.14 10.40
N GLN A 99 -7.00 -20.33 9.21
CA GLN A 99 -5.62 -19.92 8.90
C GLN A 99 -5.53 -18.74 7.91
N LEU A 100 -6.42 -17.76 8.02
CA LEU A 100 -6.26 -16.49 7.29
C LEU A 100 -5.31 -15.58 8.08
N TYR A 101 -4.07 -15.42 7.62
CA TYR A 101 -3.03 -14.67 8.35
C TYR A 101 -2.50 -13.45 7.60
N THR A 102 -2.74 -13.32 6.30
CA THR A 102 -2.11 -12.27 5.47
C THR A 102 -3.06 -11.11 5.19
N SER A 103 -2.61 -9.89 5.50
CA SER A 103 -3.23 -8.65 5.04
C SER A 103 -3.02 -8.44 3.54
N PHE A 104 -3.84 -7.58 2.94
CA PHE A 104 -3.67 -7.23 1.53
C PHE A 104 -2.26 -6.70 1.26
N TYR A 105 -1.65 -7.21 0.19
CA TYR A 105 -0.47 -6.63 -0.41
C TYR A 105 -0.73 -5.17 -0.83
N GLY A 106 0.32 -4.36 -0.83
CA GLY A 106 0.24 -2.92 -1.04
C GLY A 106 0.99 -2.19 0.06
N GLY A 107 0.34 -1.23 0.71
CA GLY A 107 0.93 -0.44 1.79
C GLY A 107 0.55 1.02 1.66
N TYR A 108 1.54 1.91 1.77
CA TYR A 108 1.32 3.34 1.84
C TYR A 108 2.14 4.11 0.81
N ILE A 109 1.50 5.02 0.08
CA ILE A 109 2.20 6.00 -0.75
C ILE A 109 2.45 7.24 0.10
N LEU A 110 3.72 7.58 0.30
CA LEU A 110 4.12 8.84 0.93
C LEU A 110 4.10 9.94 -0.14
N LYS A 111 3.25 10.92 0.09
CA LYS A 111 3.08 12.07 -0.80
C LYS A 111 3.42 13.35 -0.05
N ILE A 112 4.32 14.16 -0.63
CA ILE A 112 4.79 15.42 -0.07
C ILE A 112 4.60 16.50 -1.13
N ASP A 113 3.91 17.58 -0.79
CA ASP A 113 3.65 18.73 -1.67
C ASP A 113 3.05 18.32 -3.04
N ASP A 114 2.09 17.42 -2.96
CA ASP A 114 1.39 16.79 -4.08
C ASP A 114 2.24 15.86 -4.99
N GLU A 115 3.49 15.59 -4.61
CA GLU A 115 4.38 14.65 -5.29
C GLU A 115 4.48 13.31 -4.55
N ASN A 116 4.33 12.19 -5.28
CA ASN A 116 4.56 10.86 -4.71
C ASN A 116 6.07 10.64 -4.54
N LYS A 117 6.53 10.55 -3.30
CA LYS A 117 7.96 10.45 -2.97
C LYS A 117 8.42 9.02 -2.70
N TYR A 118 7.55 8.19 -2.13
CA TYR A 118 7.87 6.79 -1.83
C TYR A 118 6.62 5.92 -2.01
N PHE A 119 6.80 4.78 -2.68
CA PHE A 119 5.76 3.82 -2.99
C PHE A 119 5.97 2.55 -2.17
N PRO A 120 4.91 1.75 -1.94
CA PRO A 120 5.09 0.42 -1.38
C PRO A 120 6.04 -0.41 -2.25
N GLN A 121 6.93 -1.15 -1.60
CA GLN A 121 7.91 -2.00 -2.26
C GLN A 121 7.44 -3.46 -2.26
N CYS A 122 8.23 -4.36 -2.84
CA CYS A 122 7.84 -5.77 -2.97
C CYS A 122 7.58 -6.37 -1.57
N CYS A 123 6.50 -7.14 -1.44
CA CYS A 123 6.03 -7.71 -0.17
C CYS A 123 5.55 -6.71 0.88
N GLY A 124 5.35 -5.43 0.51
CA GLY A 124 4.64 -4.47 1.35
C GLY A 124 3.17 -4.86 1.53
N LYS A 125 2.60 -4.51 2.69
CA LYS A 125 1.24 -4.83 3.09
C LYS A 125 0.54 -3.64 3.74
N LEU A 126 -0.79 -3.67 3.77
CA LEU A 126 -1.56 -2.71 4.58
C LEU A 126 -1.20 -2.80 6.08
N GLY A 127 -0.83 -3.99 6.57
CA GLY A 127 -0.45 -4.18 7.97
C GLY A 127 0.80 -3.39 8.38
N ASP A 128 1.63 -2.98 7.40
CA ASP A 128 2.84 -2.19 7.64
C ASP A 128 2.54 -0.76 8.15
N ILE A 129 1.28 -0.40 8.44
CA ILE A 129 0.95 0.85 9.17
C ILE A 129 1.65 0.91 10.52
N GLU A 130 1.85 -0.23 11.17
CA GLU A 130 2.53 -0.33 12.46
C GLU A 130 3.98 0.19 12.34
N ALA A 131 4.67 -0.12 11.23
CA ALA A 131 6.00 0.41 10.97
C ALA A 131 6.02 1.94 10.84
N TRP A 132 4.94 2.57 10.36
CA TRP A 132 4.80 4.03 10.34
C TRP A 132 4.51 4.62 11.71
N GLU A 133 3.76 3.91 12.57
CA GLU A 133 3.51 4.31 13.96
C GLU A 133 4.80 4.24 14.80
N ASP A 134 5.59 3.19 14.60
CA ASP A 134 6.86 2.95 15.30
C ASP A 134 7.93 4.02 14.98
N LEU A 135 7.74 4.81 13.92
CA LEU A 135 8.60 5.97 13.65
C LEU A 135 8.56 7.02 14.77
N PHE A 136 7.52 7.02 15.60
CA PHE A 136 7.39 7.95 16.72
C PHE A 136 7.92 7.42 18.06
N ASP A 137 8.35 6.16 18.12
CA ASP A 137 9.09 5.61 19.26
C ASP A 137 10.59 5.92 19.10
N GLU A 138 11.19 6.67 20.02
CA GLU A 138 12.61 7.06 19.92
C GLU A 138 13.58 5.87 20.01
N ASP A 139 13.17 4.76 20.63
CA ASP A 139 14.00 3.56 20.80
C ASP A 139 13.90 2.60 19.60
N TYR A 140 12.90 2.79 18.73
CA TYR A 140 12.71 1.98 17.52
C TYR A 140 13.33 2.66 16.30
N SER A 141 14.05 1.92 15.47
CA SER A 141 14.68 2.47 14.25
C SER A 141 14.51 1.59 13.01
N PHE A 142 13.88 0.43 13.18
CA PHE A 142 13.52 -0.42 12.07
C PHE A 142 12.32 0.18 11.33
N PHE A 143 12.25 -0.04 10.02
CA PHE A 143 11.13 0.39 9.21
C PHE A 143 11.02 -0.56 8.03
N TYR A 144 9.80 -1.01 7.77
CA TYR A 144 9.51 -1.96 6.72
C TYR A 144 8.24 -1.55 5.99
N MET A 145 8.33 -1.50 4.66
CA MET A 145 7.17 -1.34 3.76
C MET A 145 7.42 -2.12 2.46
N GLY A 146 7.97 -3.34 2.62
CA GLY A 146 8.53 -4.13 1.54
C GLY A 146 10.02 -3.94 1.33
N HIS A 147 10.63 -4.78 0.49
CA HIS A 147 12.05 -4.68 0.13
C HIS A 147 12.24 -3.99 -1.23
N PRO A 148 13.21 -3.06 -1.36
CA PRO A 148 14.04 -2.51 -0.28
C PRO A 148 13.27 -1.58 0.66
N SER A 149 13.76 -1.38 1.90
CA SER A 149 13.26 -0.36 2.83
C SER A 149 14.36 0.65 3.17
N PRO A 150 14.04 1.95 3.29
CA PRO A 150 15.02 2.97 3.65
C PRO A 150 15.51 2.80 5.08
N LYS A 151 16.73 3.25 5.35
CA LYS A 151 17.21 3.43 6.71
C LYS A 151 16.51 4.65 7.32
N ILE A 152 16.07 4.53 8.57
CA ILE A 152 15.47 5.64 9.30
C ILE A 152 16.50 6.32 10.21
N GLU A 153 16.57 7.64 10.13
CA GLU A 153 17.29 8.46 11.10
C GLU A 153 16.31 9.41 11.79
N LYS A 154 16.41 9.50 13.11
CA LYS A 154 15.52 10.33 13.94
C LYS A 154 16.30 11.49 14.55
N SER A 155 15.66 12.65 14.57
CA SER A 155 16.08 13.82 15.33
C SER A 155 14.90 14.37 16.11
N GLU A 156 15.12 15.39 16.94
CA GLU A 156 14.10 15.97 17.83
C GLU A 156 12.77 16.24 17.08
N ASN A 157 12.83 16.92 15.94
CA ASN A 157 11.63 17.34 15.19
C ASN A 157 11.50 16.71 13.80
N LYS A 158 12.42 15.81 13.40
CA LYS A 158 12.42 15.24 12.05
C LYS A 158 12.64 13.74 12.01
N ILE A 159 12.04 13.11 11.02
CA ILE A 159 12.31 11.75 10.59
C ILE A 159 12.93 11.84 9.19
N ILE A 160 14.03 11.11 8.99
CA ILE A 160 14.77 11.09 7.73
C ILE A 160 14.71 9.69 7.16
N PHE A 161 14.22 9.58 5.93
CA PHE A 161 14.25 8.37 5.12
C PHE A 161 15.51 8.43 4.25
N ASP A 162 16.49 7.57 4.54
CA ASP A 162 17.74 7.46 3.79
C ASP A 162 17.70 6.23 2.88
N PHE A 163 17.57 6.48 1.58
CA PHE A 163 17.44 5.46 0.55
C PHE A 163 18.79 4.95 0.03
N LEU A 164 19.90 5.66 0.32
CA LEU A 164 21.24 5.26 -0.10
C LEU A 164 21.86 4.26 0.87
N ASN A 165 21.60 4.45 2.17
CA ASN A 165 22.21 3.66 3.24
C ASN A 165 21.26 2.62 3.81
N SER A 166 20.34 2.08 2.99
CA SER A 166 19.51 0.93 3.37
C SER A 166 20.37 -0.27 3.75
N GLU A 167 19.90 -1.07 4.70
CA GLU A 167 20.61 -2.28 5.14
C GLU A 167 20.76 -3.29 4.00
N ILE A 168 19.71 -3.43 3.18
CA ILE A 168 19.69 -4.24 1.97
C ILE A 168 19.77 -3.32 0.76
N GLN A 169 20.78 -3.56 -0.07
CA GLN A 169 21.08 -2.79 -1.28
C GLN A 169 20.37 -3.43 -2.48
N GLU A 170 19.09 -3.14 -2.61
CA GLU A 170 18.25 -3.48 -3.76
C GLU A 170 17.72 -2.21 -4.42
N ASN A 171 17.31 -2.30 -5.68
CA ASN A 171 16.75 -1.14 -6.38
C ASN A 171 15.29 -0.93 -5.98
N PHE A 172 14.94 0.31 -5.61
CA PHE A 172 13.56 0.72 -5.40
C PHE A 172 12.78 0.67 -6.72
N ALA A 173 11.51 0.26 -6.62
CA ALA A 173 10.58 0.15 -7.75
C ALA A 173 9.21 0.76 -7.37
N PRO A 174 8.80 1.90 -7.96
CA PRO A 174 9.56 2.75 -8.87
C PRO A 174 10.85 3.32 -8.25
N PRO A 175 11.80 3.80 -9.06
CA PRO A 175 13.01 4.44 -8.56
C PRO A 175 12.69 5.65 -7.67
N ILE A 176 13.46 5.80 -6.60
CA ILE A 176 13.44 7.00 -5.77
C ILE A 176 14.01 8.19 -6.53
N LEU A 177 13.37 9.36 -6.37
CA LEU A 177 13.80 10.60 -7.01
C LEU A 177 14.80 11.39 -6.14
N GLU A 178 14.79 11.14 -4.83
CA GLU A 178 15.60 11.82 -3.84
C GLU A 178 16.27 10.79 -2.93
N ASP A 179 17.59 10.88 -2.81
CA ASP A 179 18.41 9.98 -1.99
C ASP A 179 18.03 10.00 -0.50
N ARG A 180 17.53 11.15 -0.03
CA ARG A 180 17.11 11.36 1.36
C ARG A 180 15.88 12.27 1.38
N ILE A 181 14.89 11.89 2.18
CA ILE A 181 13.70 12.71 2.44
C ILE A 181 13.67 13.06 3.93
N GLU A 182 13.64 14.36 4.24
CA GLU A 182 13.47 14.86 5.61
C GLU A 182 12.03 15.32 5.82
N ILE A 183 11.38 14.81 6.87
CA ILE A 183 9.97 15.08 7.16
C ILE A 183 9.84 15.59 8.59
N ASP A 184 8.99 16.61 8.78
CA ASP A 184 8.60 17.05 10.12
C ASP A 184 7.82 15.94 10.85
N LYS A 185 8.24 15.63 12.09
CA LYS A 185 7.70 14.51 12.87
C LYS A 185 6.22 14.71 13.21
N ASP A 186 5.79 15.93 13.50
CA ASP A 186 4.39 16.20 13.87
C ASP A 186 3.48 16.17 12.65
N LEU A 187 3.94 16.70 11.50
CA LEU A 187 3.19 16.59 10.25
C LEU A 187 3.07 15.13 9.77
N LEU A 188 4.13 14.33 9.90
CA LEU A 188 4.06 12.90 9.58
C LEU A 188 3.07 12.17 10.50
N ARG A 189 3.06 12.49 11.80
CA ARG A 189 2.10 11.91 12.75
C ARG A 189 0.65 12.18 12.34
N ILE A 190 0.36 13.41 11.91
CA ILE A 190 -0.98 13.77 11.39
C ILE A 190 -1.32 12.93 10.15
N ALA A 191 -0.36 12.75 9.23
CA ALA A 191 -0.58 11.93 8.03
C ALA A 191 -0.85 10.45 8.36
N VAL A 192 -0.13 9.88 9.33
CA VAL A 192 -0.35 8.51 9.82
C VAL A 192 -1.75 8.36 10.44
N GLU A 193 -2.18 9.30 11.29
CA GLU A 193 -3.52 9.28 11.88
C GLU A 193 -4.64 9.44 10.84
N ASN A 194 -4.41 10.23 9.79
CA ASN A 194 -5.33 10.33 8.65
C ASN A 194 -5.41 9.01 7.88
N ALA A 195 -4.28 8.35 7.62
CA ALA A 195 -4.25 7.03 6.98
C ALA A 195 -5.01 5.99 7.81
N LYS A 196 -4.83 5.96 9.14
CA LYS A 196 -5.60 5.08 10.04
C LYS A 196 -7.09 5.36 10.01
N THR A 197 -7.48 6.63 9.89
CA THR A 197 -8.89 7.00 9.70
C THR A 197 -9.43 6.45 8.37
N GLU A 198 -8.64 6.51 7.30
CA GLU A 198 -8.98 5.89 6.01
C GLU A 198 -9.10 4.36 6.11
N LEU A 199 -8.18 3.69 6.81
CA LEU A 199 -8.25 2.24 7.06
C LEU A 199 -9.48 1.86 7.89
N ASN A 200 -9.89 2.68 8.86
CA ASN A 200 -11.12 2.46 9.63
C ASN A 200 -12.37 2.51 8.74
N ASN A 201 -12.42 3.45 7.78
CA ASN A 201 -13.52 3.50 6.81
C ASN A 201 -13.52 2.25 5.91
N PHE A 202 -12.34 1.82 5.46
CA PHE A 202 -12.19 0.61 4.67
C PHE A 202 -12.57 -0.66 5.47
N ALA A 203 -12.26 -0.70 6.77
CA ALA A 203 -12.67 -1.77 7.68
C ALA A 203 -14.21 -1.88 7.76
N LEU A 204 -14.90 -0.74 7.91
CA LEU A 204 -16.37 -0.71 7.90
C LEU A 204 -16.94 -1.20 6.56
N GLN A 205 -16.30 -0.87 5.44
CA GLN A 205 -16.68 -1.36 4.12
C GLN A 205 -16.54 -2.89 4.01
N LEU A 206 -15.41 -3.45 4.47
CA LEU A 206 -15.18 -4.90 4.50
C LEU A 206 -16.18 -5.64 5.41
N ILE A 207 -16.48 -5.10 6.60
CA ILE A 207 -17.48 -5.66 7.51
C ILE A 207 -18.85 -5.70 6.83
N LYS A 208 -19.26 -4.58 6.22
CA LYS A 208 -20.54 -4.48 5.50
C LYS A 208 -20.62 -5.53 4.38
N ILE A 209 -19.57 -5.68 3.57
CA ILE A 209 -19.54 -6.67 2.48
C ILE A 209 -19.66 -8.09 3.03
N ASN A 210 -18.91 -8.43 4.08
CA ASN A 210 -18.93 -9.73 4.73
C ASN A 210 -20.33 -10.10 5.24
N GLU A 211 -21.06 -9.14 5.81
CA GLU A 211 -22.44 -9.30 6.27
C GLU A 211 -23.43 -9.45 5.11
N LEU A 212 -23.40 -8.54 4.13
CA LEU A 212 -24.36 -8.52 3.01
C LEU A 212 -24.24 -9.74 2.10
N GLU A 213 -23.01 -10.22 1.90
CA GLU A 213 -22.71 -11.35 1.03
C GLU A 213 -22.64 -12.69 1.79
N ASN A 214 -22.89 -12.66 3.11
CA ASN A 214 -22.86 -13.81 4.01
C ASN A 214 -21.58 -14.67 3.81
N LEU A 215 -20.40 -14.01 3.80
CA LEU A 215 -19.12 -14.72 3.64
C LEU A 215 -18.74 -15.48 4.91
N GLN A 216 -19.29 -15.08 6.07
CA GLN A 216 -19.08 -15.72 7.38
C GLN A 216 -17.62 -15.75 7.83
N ILE A 217 -16.84 -14.74 7.45
CA ILE A 217 -15.42 -14.62 7.80
C ILE A 217 -15.32 -13.81 9.10
N PRO A 218 -14.92 -14.43 10.22
CA PRO A 218 -14.72 -13.71 11.48
C PRO A 218 -13.62 -12.66 11.32
N ASP A 219 -13.83 -11.46 11.86
CA ASP A 219 -12.81 -10.40 11.88
C ASP A 219 -12.15 -10.11 10.51
N ILE A 220 -12.90 -10.25 9.41
CA ILE A 220 -12.41 -10.06 8.02
C ILE A 220 -11.56 -8.79 7.84
N HIS A 221 -11.97 -7.69 8.47
CA HIS A 221 -11.28 -6.40 8.41
C HIS A 221 -9.92 -6.46 9.12
N LYS A 222 -9.80 -7.20 10.22
CA LYS A 222 -8.51 -7.33 10.92
C LYS A 222 -7.54 -8.15 10.09
N ILE A 223 -8.01 -9.29 9.57
CA ILE A 223 -7.25 -10.18 8.69
C ILE A 223 -6.73 -9.40 7.48
N LEU A 224 -7.64 -8.77 6.72
CA LEU A 224 -7.28 -8.19 5.43
C LEU A 224 -6.55 -6.83 5.55
N ILE A 225 -6.64 -6.14 6.68
CA ILE A 225 -5.93 -4.86 6.90
C ILE A 225 -4.62 -5.07 7.66
N TYR A 226 -4.65 -5.76 8.79
CA TYR A 226 -3.50 -5.89 9.69
C TYR A 226 -2.79 -7.24 9.56
N GLY A 227 -3.53 -8.28 9.15
CA GLY A 227 -3.05 -9.65 9.23
C GLY A 227 -3.32 -10.23 10.62
N ILE A 228 -2.93 -11.47 10.82
CA ILE A 228 -2.92 -12.10 12.15
C ILE A 228 -1.50 -12.64 12.36
N GLU A 229 -0.81 -12.12 13.37
CA GLU A 229 0.45 -12.71 13.83
C GLU A 229 0.13 -13.99 14.62
N GLU A 230 0.90 -15.06 14.36
CA GLU A 230 0.90 -16.27 15.19
C GLU A 230 1.61 -16.08 16.54
#